data_AF-X1LU31-F1
#
_entry.id   AF-X1LU31-F1
#
_cell.length_a   1.000
_cell.length_b   1.000
_cell.length_c   1.000
_cell.angle_alpha   90.00
_cell.angle_beta   90.00
_cell.angle_gamma   90.00
#
_symmetry.space_group_name_H-M   'P 1'
#
loop_
_entity.id
_entity.type
_entity.pdbx_description
1 polymer ?
#
loop_
_entity_poly.entity_id
_entity_poly.type
_entity_poly.pdbx_seq_one_letter_code
_entity_poly.pdbx_strand_id
1 'polypeptide(L)'
;ARIGEMEAELAGLKEWLATEPATKLVSLIKKVGWYKGEVTNLTLKQYRNITGKQEIPPNILTKDKKHVRWEYSLDDIATEMGYESGDALKAEIERAGESLGRIKELEKEIAVTEVPKPPEVKPAPIPKPPITEELKSLVSDIDTEVEAAQVAIKELTGEEARIGQEALKGLERELKYVKKTLDSFAKRPELPEATVLRSTIMAWAKYKGLPKTELQKIFSEVSGRRQLHVIPQEQLVDILSKVKAARPKRIHGKTVVTPKTEKKIQTLKDTLIGTKKLTEKSFDHLVGQLNLRAIGYESAYRFITESEAKSLIRAMNDEAVLAGWDIKVEESLARHPDIKDARDGLNARSIKTKEVTFDEKPITIKRGNELRSMRYYVLKLQKELNAPIYDIWQKINMTHLTMRHKQQQLYNRLEQSTPEFRSVFREYSIKRSD
;
A
#
# COMPACT_ATOMS: atom_id res chain seq x y z
N ALA A 1 10.25 -8.40 -36.52
CA ALA A 1 10.03 -6.94 -36.52
C ALA A 1 9.87 -6.44 -35.08
N ARG A 2 8.75 -6.72 -34.40
CA ARG A 2 8.47 -6.19 -33.05
C ARG A 2 9.51 -6.48 -31.97
N ILE A 3 10.08 -7.70 -31.89
CA ILE A 3 11.14 -8.01 -30.90
C ILE A 3 12.40 -7.17 -31.14
N GLY A 4 12.84 -7.06 -32.39
CA GLY A 4 14.01 -6.24 -32.74
C GLY A 4 13.81 -4.75 -32.44
N GLU A 5 12.59 -4.23 -32.59
CA GLU A 5 12.25 -2.86 -32.17
C GLU A 5 12.35 -2.70 -30.64
N MET A 6 11.86 -3.67 -29.87
CA MET A 6 11.95 -3.66 -28.40
C MET A 6 13.40 -3.79 -27.90
N GLU A 7 14.22 -4.63 -28.55
CA GLU A 7 15.64 -4.79 -28.23
C GLU A 7 16.44 -3.51 -28.55
N ALA A 8 16.13 -2.85 -29.67
CA ALA A 8 16.73 -1.57 -30.02
C ALA A 8 16.34 -0.45 -29.05
N GLU A 9 15.06 -0.37 -28.65
CA GLU A 9 14.57 0.57 -27.63
C GLU A 9 15.28 0.31 -26.28
N LEU A 10 15.37 -0.95 -25.87
CA LEU A 10 16.05 -1.36 -24.63
C LEU A 10 17.55 -0.98 -24.66
N ALA A 11 18.24 -1.21 -25.77
CA ALA A 11 19.64 -0.84 -25.94
C ALA A 11 19.83 0.68 -25.84
N GLY A 12 18.99 1.46 -26.54
CA GLY A 12 19.04 2.92 -26.51
C GLY A 12 18.77 3.50 -25.11
N LEU A 13 17.80 2.95 -24.38
CA LEU A 13 17.52 3.37 -23.00
C LEU A 13 18.65 3.02 -22.04
N LYS A 14 19.29 1.85 -22.21
CA LYS A 14 20.45 1.45 -21.39
C LYS A 14 21.68 2.31 -21.67
N GLU A 15 21.92 2.64 -22.94
CA GLU A 15 23.00 3.54 -23.34
C GLU A 15 22.79 4.95 -22.78
N TRP A 16 21.59 5.52 -22.95
CA TRP A 16 21.27 6.84 -22.40
C TRP A 16 21.43 6.88 -20.88
N LEU A 17 20.92 5.89 -20.14
CA LEU A 17 21.07 5.81 -18.68
C LEU A 17 22.53 5.67 -18.23
N ALA A 18 23.39 5.06 -19.04
CA ALA A 18 24.82 4.94 -18.73
C ALA A 18 25.55 6.28 -18.85
N THR A 19 25.10 7.16 -19.76
CA THR A 19 25.67 8.50 -19.97
C THR A 19 25.04 9.58 -19.09
N GLU A 20 23.78 9.41 -18.66
CA GLU A 20 23.00 10.44 -17.96
C GLU A 20 23.41 10.58 -16.48
N PRO A 21 23.96 11.75 -16.04
CA PRO A 21 24.40 11.96 -14.66
C PRO A 21 23.29 11.80 -13.61
N ALA A 22 22.06 12.21 -13.94
CA ALA A 22 20.88 12.13 -13.07
C ALA A 22 20.58 10.68 -12.62
N THR A 23 20.97 9.66 -13.38
CA THR A 23 20.76 8.24 -13.06
C THR A 23 21.34 7.86 -11.69
N LYS A 24 22.45 8.50 -11.27
CA LYS A 24 23.08 8.26 -9.95
C LYS A 24 22.15 8.61 -8.78
N LEU A 25 21.25 9.58 -8.97
CA LEU A 25 20.37 10.10 -7.94
C LEU A 25 19.05 9.32 -7.82
N VAL A 26 18.62 8.62 -8.86
CA VAL A 26 17.35 7.86 -8.86
C VAL A 26 17.27 6.85 -7.72
N SER A 27 18.36 6.13 -7.44
CA SER A 27 18.39 5.13 -6.36
C SER A 27 18.32 5.77 -4.96
N LEU A 28 18.93 6.94 -4.80
CA LEU A 28 18.93 7.70 -3.56
C LEU A 28 17.53 8.25 -3.28
N ILE A 29 16.90 8.81 -4.31
CA ILE A 29 15.57 9.41 -4.22
C ILE A 29 14.48 8.35 -4.01
N LYS A 30 14.59 7.17 -4.60
CA LYS A 30 13.66 6.04 -4.32
C LYS A 30 13.74 5.56 -2.87
N LYS A 31 14.92 5.60 -2.24
CA LYS A 31 15.08 5.25 -0.81
C LYS A 31 14.52 6.33 0.11
N VAL A 32 14.66 7.58 -0.29
CA VAL A 32 14.35 8.79 0.50
C VAL A 32 12.87 9.19 0.37
N GLY A 33 12.20 8.85 -0.74
CA GLY A 33 10.75 8.94 -0.91
C GLY A 33 10.25 10.28 -1.50
N TRP A 34 10.57 10.54 -2.77
CA TRP A 34 10.16 11.76 -3.51
C TRP A 34 8.67 12.13 -3.38
N TYR A 35 7.80 11.12 -3.39
CA TYR A 35 6.35 11.26 -3.54
C TYR A 35 5.57 11.28 -2.21
N LYS A 36 6.25 11.39 -1.07
CA LYS A 36 5.60 11.45 0.27
C LYS A 36 5.50 12.84 0.88
N GLY A 37 5.82 13.90 0.11
CA GLY A 37 5.57 15.29 0.51
C GLY A 37 6.66 15.95 1.38
N GLU A 38 7.65 15.20 1.85
CA GLU A 38 8.83 15.74 2.55
C GLU A 38 10.08 15.02 2.03
N VAL A 39 10.94 15.72 1.27
CA VAL A 39 12.21 15.14 0.83
C VAL A 39 13.14 15.08 2.03
N THR A 40 13.48 13.86 2.42
CA THR A 40 14.39 13.56 3.53
C THR A 40 15.78 14.19 3.25
N ASN A 41 16.31 14.96 4.22
CA ASN A 41 17.62 15.62 4.13
C ASN A 41 18.75 14.63 3.80
N LEU A 42 19.78 15.08 3.07
CA LEU A 42 20.95 14.25 2.76
C LEU A 42 21.91 14.18 3.95
N THR A 43 22.54 13.03 4.15
CA THR A 43 23.72 12.98 5.02
C THR A 43 24.89 13.73 4.40
N LEU A 44 25.79 14.30 5.21
CA LEU A 44 26.99 14.99 4.72
C LEU A 44 27.82 14.09 3.78
N LYS A 45 27.92 12.80 4.09
CA LYS A 45 28.63 11.81 3.25
C LYS A 45 27.97 11.65 1.87
N GLN A 46 26.64 11.57 1.81
CA GLN A 46 25.93 11.48 0.53
C GLN A 46 26.16 12.74 -0.30
N TYR A 47 26.02 13.93 0.29
CA TYR A 47 26.26 15.18 -0.40
C TYR A 47 27.68 15.26 -0.96
N ARG A 48 28.70 14.96 -0.14
CA ARG A 48 30.11 14.93 -0.57
C ARG A 48 30.38 13.94 -1.70
N ASN A 49 29.74 12.77 -1.66
CA ASN A 49 29.90 11.77 -2.72
C ASN A 49 29.26 12.20 -4.05
N ILE A 50 28.23 13.06 -4.00
CA ILE A 50 27.54 13.56 -5.18
C ILE A 50 28.30 14.75 -5.77
N THR A 51 28.68 15.73 -4.94
CA THR A 51 29.24 17.01 -5.39
C THR A 51 30.77 17.07 -5.36
N GLY A 52 31.45 16.14 -4.68
CA GLY A 52 32.90 16.19 -4.49
C GLY A 52 33.39 17.29 -3.53
N LYS A 53 32.52 18.20 -3.08
CA LYS A 53 32.88 19.33 -2.20
C LYS A 53 33.19 18.85 -0.79
N GLN A 54 34.36 19.17 -0.25
CA GLN A 54 34.71 18.83 1.14
C GLN A 54 34.02 19.75 2.15
N GLU A 55 33.96 21.05 1.83
CA GLU A 55 33.31 22.08 2.63
C GLU A 55 31.86 22.25 2.21
N ILE A 56 30.96 22.30 3.19
CA ILE A 56 29.52 22.40 2.98
C ILE A 56 29.07 23.75 3.51
N PRO A 57 28.46 24.61 2.69
CA PRO A 57 27.97 25.91 3.13
C PRO A 57 27.05 25.80 4.36
N PRO A 58 27.22 26.63 5.40
CA PRO A 58 26.46 26.51 6.64
C PRO A 58 24.96 26.83 6.46
N ASN A 59 24.58 27.56 5.41
CA ASN A 59 23.20 27.91 5.08
C ASN A 59 22.36 26.73 4.58
N ILE A 60 22.98 25.72 3.96
CA ILE A 60 22.27 24.53 3.45
C ILE A 60 22.17 23.42 4.50
N LEU A 61 22.81 23.58 5.67
CA LEU A 61 22.73 22.61 6.75
C LEU A 61 21.42 22.70 7.52
N THR A 62 20.97 21.56 8.04
CA THR A 62 19.92 21.50 9.06
C THR A 62 20.42 22.10 10.38
N LYS A 63 19.50 22.46 11.29
CA LYS A 63 19.85 23.05 12.60
C LYS A 63 20.81 22.18 13.43
N ASP A 64 20.76 20.86 13.24
CA ASP A 64 21.64 19.89 13.90
C ASP A 64 23.05 19.80 13.27
N LYS A 65 23.30 20.49 12.15
CA LYS A 65 24.55 20.45 11.35
C LYS A 65 24.96 19.05 10.86
N LYS A 66 24.05 18.06 10.89
CA LYS A 66 24.33 16.67 10.48
C LYS A 66 23.80 16.32 9.09
N HIS A 67 22.87 17.11 8.58
CA HIS A 67 22.24 16.86 7.29
C HIS A 67 22.25 18.11 6.42
N VAL A 68 22.19 17.90 5.10
CA VAL A 68 22.03 18.93 4.09
C VAL A 68 20.56 18.96 3.69
N ARG A 69 19.96 20.14 3.77
CA ARG A 69 18.58 20.38 3.36
C ARG A 69 18.47 20.21 1.86
N TRP A 70 17.63 19.26 1.44
CA TRP A 70 17.51 18.90 0.03
C TRP A 70 17.11 20.09 -0.85
N GLU A 71 16.16 20.91 -0.37
CA GLU A 71 15.63 22.09 -1.07
C GLU A 71 16.71 23.08 -1.49
N TYR A 72 17.75 23.24 -0.67
CA TYR A 72 18.84 24.18 -0.96
C TYR A 72 20.06 23.52 -1.59
N SER A 73 20.15 22.18 -1.57
CA SER A 73 21.25 21.46 -2.22
C SER A 73 21.00 21.13 -3.68
N LEU A 74 19.75 21.22 -4.16
CA LEU A 74 19.39 20.83 -5.52
C LEU A 74 20.10 21.68 -6.56
N ASP A 75 20.13 23.01 -6.39
CA ASP A 75 20.81 23.92 -7.32
C ASP A 75 22.34 23.70 -7.33
N ASP A 76 22.92 23.45 -6.15
CA ASP A 76 24.33 23.11 -6.03
C ASP A 76 24.65 21.79 -6.75
N ILE A 77 23.82 20.75 -6.54
CA ILE A 77 24.00 19.45 -7.20
C ILE A 77 23.78 19.57 -8.70
N ALA A 78 22.78 20.34 -9.14
CA ALA A 78 22.49 20.60 -10.54
C ALA A 78 23.68 21.24 -11.24
N THR A 79 24.25 22.28 -10.63
CA THR A 79 25.42 23.00 -11.16
C THR A 79 26.63 22.05 -11.32
N GLU A 80 26.92 21.23 -10.30
CA GLU A 80 28.04 20.27 -10.37
C GLU A 80 27.82 19.15 -11.39
N MET A 81 26.56 18.80 -11.68
CA MET A 81 26.22 17.80 -12.70
C MET A 81 26.01 18.40 -14.10
N GLY A 82 26.15 19.72 -14.27
CA GLY A 82 26.03 20.40 -15.56
C GLY A 82 24.60 20.74 -16.00
N TYR A 83 23.64 20.79 -15.07
CA TYR A 83 22.26 21.23 -15.36
C TYR A 83 22.07 22.72 -15.05
N GLU A 84 21.17 23.37 -15.79
CA GLU A 84 20.91 24.80 -15.66
C GLU A 84 20.25 25.20 -14.33
N SER A 85 19.47 24.30 -13.72
CA SER A 85 18.75 24.55 -12.46
C SER A 85 18.41 23.26 -11.73
N GLY A 86 18.08 23.37 -10.44
CA GLY A 86 17.55 22.27 -9.64
C GLY A 86 16.29 21.64 -10.25
N ASP A 87 15.43 22.43 -10.90
CA ASP A 87 14.23 21.95 -11.57
C ASP A 87 14.54 21.16 -12.85
N ALA A 88 15.55 21.58 -13.62
CA ALA A 88 16.02 20.83 -14.79
C ALA A 88 16.60 19.46 -14.37
N LEU A 89 17.42 19.43 -13.33
CA LEU A 89 17.92 18.19 -12.74
C LEU A 89 16.74 17.32 -12.25
N LYS A 90 15.74 17.91 -11.61
CA LYS A 90 14.55 17.20 -11.11
C LYS A 90 13.81 16.49 -12.24
N ALA A 91 13.58 17.18 -13.36
CA ALA A 91 12.92 16.61 -14.53
C ALA A 91 13.72 15.43 -15.12
N GLU A 92 15.04 15.56 -15.22
CA GLU A 92 15.89 14.48 -15.76
C GLU A 92 16.00 13.26 -14.83
N ILE A 93 15.96 13.46 -13.51
CA ILE A 93 15.85 12.34 -12.56
C ILE A 93 14.50 11.62 -12.71
N GLU A 94 13.40 12.34 -12.93
CA GLU A 94 12.08 11.74 -13.15
C GLU A 94 12.06 10.92 -14.44
N ARG A 95 12.57 11.50 -15.53
CA ARG A 95 12.77 10.82 -16.82
C ARG A 95 13.64 9.57 -16.69
N ALA A 96 14.76 9.64 -15.95
CA ALA A 96 15.60 8.48 -15.66
C ALA A 96 14.86 7.40 -14.86
N GLY A 97 14.00 7.82 -13.93
CA GLY A 97 13.11 6.95 -13.17
C GLY A 97 12.11 6.19 -14.03
N GLU A 98 11.49 6.88 -14.99
CA GLU A 98 10.56 6.33 -15.99
C GLU A 98 11.26 5.39 -16.96
N SER A 99 12.41 5.77 -17.51
CA SER A 99 13.23 4.94 -18.39
C SER A 99 13.64 3.61 -17.73
N LEU A 100 14.02 3.64 -16.44
CA LEU A 100 14.27 2.41 -15.67
C LEU A 100 13.02 1.55 -15.48
N GLY A 101 11.83 2.15 -15.40
CA GLY A 101 10.56 1.44 -15.40
C GLY A 101 10.32 0.76 -16.75
N ARG A 102 10.48 1.52 -17.84
CA ARG A 102 10.30 1.06 -19.21
C ARG A 102 11.25 -0.08 -19.58
N ILE A 103 12.53 -0.01 -19.18
CA ILE A 103 13.48 -1.12 -19.38
C ILE A 103 12.96 -2.41 -18.75
N LYS A 104 12.42 -2.36 -17.52
CA LYS A 104 11.89 -3.56 -16.85
C LYS A 104 10.66 -4.13 -17.55
N GLU A 105 9.81 -3.27 -18.09
CA GLU A 105 8.64 -3.67 -18.88
C GLU A 105 9.08 -4.33 -20.19
N LEU A 106 10.02 -3.71 -20.92
CA LEU A 106 10.58 -4.27 -22.15
C LEU A 106 11.28 -5.61 -21.91
N GLU A 107 12.11 -5.72 -20.86
CA GLU A 107 12.76 -7.00 -20.49
C GLU A 107 11.72 -8.10 -20.22
N LYS A 108 10.60 -7.75 -19.58
CA LYS A 108 9.51 -8.67 -19.32
C LYS A 108 8.73 -9.04 -20.59
N GLU A 109 8.46 -8.08 -21.48
CA GLU A 109 7.76 -8.32 -22.74
C GLU A 109 8.60 -9.18 -23.70
N ILE A 110 9.91 -8.90 -23.82
CA ILE A 110 10.85 -9.71 -24.60
C ILE A 110 10.86 -11.16 -24.07
N ALA A 111 10.97 -11.33 -22.74
CA ALA A 111 10.96 -12.65 -22.11
C ALA A 111 9.67 -13.46 -22.33
N VAL A 112 8.53 -12.79 -22.56
CA VAL A 112 7.24 -13.45 -22.86
C VAL A 112 7.06 -13.73 -24.36
N THR A 113 7.65 -12.88 -25.22
CA THR A 113 7.45 -12.92 -26.68
C THR A 113 8.46 -13.84 -27.38
N GLU A 114 9.59 -14.16 -26.74
CA GLU A 114 10.40 -15.32 -27.12
C GLU A 114 9.54 -16.58 -26.96
N VAL A 115 8.90 -16.98 -28.08
CA VAL A 115 8.15 -18.23 -28.22
C VAL A 115 8.99 -19.34 -27.58
N PRO A 116 8.44 -20.14 -26.66
CA PRO A 116 9.18 -21.27 -26.10
C PRO A 116 9.60 -22.15 -27.28
N LYS A 117 10.90 -22.10 -27.61
CA LYS A 117 11.50 -22.98 -28.60
C LYS A 117 11.04 -24.39 -28.22
N PRO A 118 10.31 -25.12 -29.10
CA PRO A 118 9.89 -26.47 -28.78
C PRO A 118 11.14 -27.23 -28.34
N PRO A 119 11.08 -28.01 -27.24
CA PRO A 119 12.26 -28.62 -26.67
C PRO A 119 12.92 -29.46 -27.75
N GLU A 120 14.04 -28.93 -28.26
CA GLU A 120 15.01 -29.68 -29.02
C GLU A 120 15.32 -30.89 -28.16
N VAL A 121 14.94 -32.08 -28.63
CA VAL A 121 15.28 -33.36 -28.00
C VAL A 121 16.79 -33.48 -28.09
N LYS A 122 17.46 -32.80 -27.17
CA LYS A 122 18.86 -33.04 -26.88
C LYS A 122 18.90 -34.47 -26.35
N PRO A 123 19.79 -35.35 -26.89
CA PRO A 123 20.07 -36.62 -26.23
C PRO A 123 20.33 -36.30 -24.76
N ALA A 124 19.69 -37.08 -23.88
CA ALA A 124 19.62 -36.82 -22.45
C ALA A 124 20.91 -36.14 -21.97
N PRO A 125 20.87 -34.88 -21.52
CA PRO A 125 22.07 -34.22 -21.04
C PRO A 125 22.60 -35.11 -19.93
N ILE A 126 23.79 -35.68 -20.16
CA ILE A 126 24.57 -36.35 -19.14
C ILE A 126 24.51 -35.40 -17.95
N PRO A 127 23.98 -35.82 -16.79
CA PRO A 127 23.76 -34.93 -15.67
C PRO A 127 25.11 -34.28 -15.38
N LYS A 128 25.23 -32.97 -15.65
CA LYS A 128 26.43 -32.23 -15.28
C LYS A 128 26.61 -32.47 -13.78
N PRO A 129 27.80 -32.91 -13.34
CA PRO A 129 28.04 -33.09 -11.93
C PRO A 129 27.63 -31.80 -11.20
N PRO A 130 26.99 -31.90 -10.03
CA PRO A 130 26.64 -30.72 -9.26
C PRO A 130 27.93 -29.89 -9.08
N ILE A 131 27.86 -28.56 -9.22
CA ILE A 131 29.02 -27.64 -9.18
C ILE A 131 29.98 -27.94 -8.02
N THR A 132 29.46 -28.48 -6.92
CA THR A 132 30.23 -28.97 -5.76
C THR A 132 31.18 -30.13 -6.04
N GLU A 133 30.88 -31.03 -6.98
CA GLU A 133 31.76 -32.13 -7.39
C GLU A 133 32.85 -31.66 -8.35
N GLU A 134 32.54 -30.75 -9.28
CA GLU A 134 33.55 -30.08 -10.13
C GLU A 134 34.54 -29.27 -9.27
N LEU A 135 34.06 -28.59 -8.22
CA LEU A 135 34.92 -27.88 -7.28
C LEU A 135 35.74 -28.84 -6.41
N LYS A 136 35.21 -30.02 -6.06
CA LYS A 136 35.97 -31.02 -5.30
C LYS A 136 37.08 -31.64 -6.13
N SER A 137 36.84 -31.92 -7.41
CA SER A 137 37.89 -32.42 -8.31
C SER A 137 38.98 -31.37 -8.48
N LEU A 138 38.62 -30.12 -8.74
CA LEU A 138 39.59 -29.02 -8.86
C LEU A 138 40.44 -28.84 -7.60
N VAL A 139 39.84 -28.93 -6.40
CA VAL A 139 40.60 -28.85 -5.14
C VAL A 139 41.52 -30.05 -4.94
N SER A 140 41.10 -31.24 -5.39
CA SER A 140 41.95 -32.45 -5.36
C SER A 140 43.14 -32.31 -6.31
N ASP A 141 42.93 -31.78 -7.52
CA ASP A 141 43.98 -31.57 -8.52
C ASP A 141 45.03 -30.57 -7.99
N ILE A 142 44.57 -29.46 -7.40
CA ILE A 142 45.47 -28.47 -6.78
C ILE A 142 46.24 -29.08 -5.58
N ASP A 143 45.61 -29.97 -4.79
CA ASP A 143 46.30 -30.67 -3.69
C ASP A 143 47.48 -31.50 -4.22
N THR A 144 47.26 -32.22 -5.32
CA THR A 144 48.32 -33.02 -5.97
C THR A 144 49.44 -32.16 -6.57
N GLU A 145 49.11 -31.00 -7.14
CA GLU A 145 50.12 -30.05 -7.64
C GLU A 145 50.94 -29.43 -6.51
N VAL A 146 50.31 -29.12 -5.37
CA VAL A 146 51.00 -28.61 -4.17
C VAL A 146 51.94 -29.68 -3.60
N GLU A 147 51.53 -30.95 -3.56
CA GLU A 147 52.40 -32.07 -3.16
C GLU A 147 53.58 -32.25 -4.12
N ALA A 148 53.36 -32.15 -5.43
CA ALA A 148 54.44 -32.20 -6.43
C ALA A 148 55.43 -31.03 -6.26
N ALA A 149 54.92 -29.81 -6.02
CA ALA A 149 55.74 -28.63 -5.74
C ALA A 149 56.55 -28.80 -4.43
N GLN A 150 56.00 -29.43 -3.39
CA GLN A 150 56.74 -29.75 -2.17
C GLN A 150 57.94 -30.66 -2.45
N VAL A 151 57.79 -31.66 -3.33
CA VAL A 151 58.88 -32.56 -3.71
C VAL A 151 59.95 -31.80 -4.50
N ALA A 152 59.56 -31.01 -5.50
CA ALA A 152 60.49 -30.22 -6.32
C ALA A 152 61.29 -29.21 -5.49
N ILE A 153 60.65 -28.54 -4.52
CA ILE A 153 61.31 -27.56 -3.64
C ILE A 153 62.34 -28.22 -2.71
N LYS A 154 62.19 -29.51 -2.36
CA LYS A 154 63.17 -30.24 -1.54
C LYS A 154 64.51 -30.47 -2.25
N GLU A 155 64.52 -30.47 -3.58
CA GLU A 155 65.74 -30.67 -4.38
C GLU A 155 66.53 -29.36 -4.58
N LEU A 156 65.90 -28.21 -4.32
CA LEU A 156 66.53 -26.90 -4.41
C LEU A 156 67.39 -26.60 -3.17
N THR A 157 68.45 -25.81 -3.35
CA THR A 157 69.32 -25.35 -2.25
C THR A 157 69.49 -23.84 -2.26
N GLY A 158 69.81 -23.25 -1.11
CA GLY A 158 70.08 -21.82 -1.01
C GLY A 158 68.84 -20.93 -1.01
N GLU A 159 68.96 -19.75 -1.63
CA GLU A 159 67.94 -18.69 -1.56
C GLU A 159 66.66 -19.04 -2.35
N GLU A 160 66.80 -19.83 -3.42
CA GLU A 160 65.68 -20.35 -4.22
C GLU A 160 64.79 -21.30 -3.41
N ALA A 161 65.39 -22.17 -2.60
CA ALA A 161 64.65 -23.07 -1.72
C ALA A 161 63.85 -22.28 -0.66
N ARG A 162 64.42 -21.17 -0.14
CA ARG A 162 63.74 -20.32 0.84
C ARG A 162 62.51 -19.64 0.25
N ILE A 163 62.65 -19.05 -0.94
CA ILE A 163 61.54 -18.39 -1.64
C ILE A 163 60.46 -19.42 -2.01
N GLY A 164 60.86 -20.60 -2.52
CA GLY A 164 59.94 -21.70 -2.83
C GLY A 164 59.13 -22.17 -1.61
N GLN A 165 59.78 -22.36 -0.45
CA GLN A 165 59.11 -22.75 0.78
C GLN A 165 58.12 -21.69 1.29
N GLU A 166 58.42 -20.40 1.11
CA GLU A 166 57.52 -19.32 1.53
C GLU A 166 56.28 -19.23 0.63
N ALA A 167 56.46 -19.35 -0.69
CA ALA A 167 55.37 -19.43 -1.65
C ALA A 167 54.47 -20.65 -1.38
N LEU A 168 55.07 -21.80 -1.10
CA LEU A 168 54.35 -23.03 -0.79
C LEU A 168 53.50 -22.92 0.49
N LYS A 169 54.03 -22.30 1.55
CA LYS A 169 53.25 -22.00 2.76
C LYS A 169 52.06 -21.07 2.49
N GLY A 170 52.18 -20.17 1.51
CA GLY A 170 51.07 -19.35 1.04
C GLY A 170 49.96 -20.20 0.41
N LEU A 171 50.34 -21.05 -0.55
CA LEU A 171 49.42 -21.96 -1.24
C LEU A 171 48.72 -22.93 -0.28
N GLU A 172 49.42 -23.50 0.69
CA GLU A 172 48.84 -24.39 1.70
C GLU A 172 47.76 -23.68 2.56
N ARG A 173 47.96 -22.40 2.90
CA ARG A 173 46.97 -21.62 3.67
C ARG A 173 45.71 -21.35 2.86
N GLU A 174 45.87 -20.97 1.59
CA GLU A 174 44.74 -20.76 0.67
C GLU A 174 43.97 -22.07 0.44
N LEU A 175 44.67 -23.16 0.18
CA LEU A 175 44.07 -24.47 -0.01
C LEU A 175 43.32 -24.95 1.24
N LYS A 176 43.87 -24.74 2.43
CA LYS A 176 43.19 -25.00 3.71
C LYS A 176 41.94 -24.14 3.88
N TYR A 177 41.99 -22.87 3.49
CA TYR A 177 40.83 -21.96 3.53
C TYR A 177 39.72 -22.43 2.57
N VAL A 178 40.09 -22.80 1.33
CA VAL A 178 39.16 -23.31 0.33
C VAL A 178 38.50 -24.61 0.79
N LYS A 179 39.29 -25.58 1.31
CA LYS A 179 38.76 -26.84 1.90
C LYS A 179 37.75 -26.57 3.01
N LYS A 180 38.06 -25.68 3.95
CA LYS A 180 37.15 -25.28 5.05
C LYS A 180 35.85 -24.63 4.53
N THR A 181 35.96 -23.86 3.46
CA THR A 181 34.83 -23.17 2.83
C THR A 181 33.93 -24.17 2.10
N LEU A 182 34.50 -25.11 1.34
CA LEU A 182 33.78 -26.24 0.72
C LEU A 182 33.06 -27.10 1.75
N ASP A 183 33.71 -27.42 2.87
CA ASP A 183 33.08 -28.15 3.98
C ASP A 183 31.91 -27.37 4.59
N SER A 184 32.00 -26.04 4.66
CA SER A 184 30.90 -25.20 5.14
C SER A 184 29.71 -25.17 4.18
N PHE A 185 29.94 -25.28 2.87
CA PHE A 185 28.88 -25.41 1.87
C PHE A 185 28.27 -26.82 1.81
N ALA A 186 29.08 -27.85 2.06
CA ALA A 186 28.61 -29.23 2.16
C ALA A 186 27.70 -29.45 3.37
N LYS A 187 27.93 -28.70 4.46
CA LYS A 187 27.00 -28.58 5.57
C LYS A 187 25.82 -27.72 5.13
N ARG A 188 24.71 -28.35 4.72
CA ARG A 188 23.42 -27.65 4.54
C ARG A 188 23.20 -26.74 5.76
N PRO A 189 22.72 -25.49 5.59
CA PRO A 189 22.41 -24.64 6.73
C PRO A 189 21.49 -25.45 7.64
N GLU A 190 21.99 -25.81 8.82
CA GLU A 190 21.21 -26.63 9.75
C GLU A 190 19.90 -25.88 9.97
N LEU A 191 18.80 -26.50 9.55
CA LEU A 191 17.49 -25.96 9.84
C LEU A 191 17.49 -25.69 11.36
N PRO A 192 17.09 -24.49 11.81
CA PRO A 192 17.12 -24.16 13.22
C PRO A 192 16.41 -25.26 13.98
N GLU A 193 17.00 -25.70 15.09
CA GLU A 193 16.51 -26.85 15.85
C GLU A 193 14.99 -26.80 16.01
N ALA A 194 14.32 -27.96 15.88
CA ALA A 194 12.86 -28.02 15.93
C ALA A 194 12.29 -27.30 17.17
N THR A 195 13.00 -27.33 18.30
CA THR A 195 12.66 -26.59 19.52
C THR A 195 12.59 -25.08 19.31
N VAL A 196 13.56 -24.48 18.60
CA VAL A 196 13.62 -23.05 18.27
C VAL A 196 12.50 -22.67 17.32
N LEU A 197 12.21 -23.50 16.31
CA LEU A 197 11.09 -23.25 15.40
C LEU A 197 9.75 -23.27 16.15
N ARG A 198 9.54 -24.25 17.04
CA ARG A 198 8.31 -24.34 17.85
C ARG A 198 8.15 -23.13 18.77
N SER A 199 9.20 -22.72 19.47
CA SER A 199 9.15 -21.54 20.34
C SER A 199 8.88 -20.27 19.54
N THR A 200 9.49 -20.14 18.35
CA THR A 200 9.29 -19.01 17.44
C THR A 200 7.85 -18.96 16.90
N ILE A 201 7.27 -20.10 16.52
CA ILE A 201 5.87 -20.21 16.09
C ILE A 201 4.93 -19.73 17.20
N MET A 202 5.15 -20.20 18.43
CA MET A 202 4.32 -19.81 19.58
C MET A 202 4.48 -18.32 19.94
N ALA A 203 5.71 -17.79 19.85
CA ALA A 203 5.98 -16.37 20.07
C ALA A 203 5.24 -15.49 19.04
N TRP A 204 5.31 -15.84 17.76
CA TRP A 204 4.57 -15.15 16.70
C TRP A 204 3.05 -15.27 16.87
N ALA A 205 2.54 -16.45 17.23
CA ALA A 205 1.12 -16.64 17.50
C ALA A 205 0.64 -15.77 18.66
N LYS A 206 1.43 -15.66 19.74
CA LYS A 206 1.15 -14.78 20.89
C LYS A 206 1.20 -13.30 20.48
N TYR A 207 2.24 -12.89 19.76
CA TYR A 207 2.41 -11.51 19.27
C TYR A 207 1.21 -11.07 18.41
N LYS A 208 0.72 -11.95 17.54
CA LYS A 208 -0.46 -11.69 16.69
C LYS A 208 -1.81 -11.89 17.40
N GLY A 209 -1.81 -12.44 18.62
CA GLY A 209 -3.02 -12.78 19.34
C GLY A 209 -3.89 -13.82 18.64
N LEU A 210 -3.27 -14.80 17.96
CA LEU A 210 -4.00 -15.87 17.27
C LEU A 210 -4.66 -16.79 18.32
N PRO A 211 -5.97 -17.09 18.19
CA PRO A 211 -6.64 -18.04 19.07
C PRO A 211 -6.14 -19.47 18.84
N LYS A 212 -6.15 -20.29 19.89
CA LYS A 212 -5.71 -21.69 19.84
C LYS A 212 -6.39 -22.49 18.73
N THR A 213 -7.67 -22.23 18.46
CA THR A 213 -8.46 -22.90 17.41
C THR A 213 -7.92 -22.61 16.01
N GLU A 214 -7.54 -21.37 15.73
CA GLU A 214 -6.99 -20.96 14.44
C GLU A 214 -5.57 -21.48 14.26
N LEU A 215 -4.77 -21.43 15.32
CA LEU A 215 -3.43 -22.00 15.33
C LEU A 215 -3.46 -23.53 15.09
N GLN A 216 -4.37 -24.25 15.74
CA GLN A 216 -4.59 -25.68 15.51
C GLN A 216 -5.08 -25.98 14.08
N LYS A 217 -5.88 -25.08 13.49
CA LYS A 217 -6.28 -25.19 12.09
C LYS A 217 -5.07 -25.08 11.15
N ILE A 218 -4.19 -24.10 11.38
CA ILE A 218 -2.94 -23.97 10.61
C ILE A 218 -2.09 -25.23 10.74
N PHE A 219 -1.94 -25.78 11.95
CA PHE A 219 -1.18 -27.02 12.17
C PHE A 219 -1.80 -28.19 11.40
N SER A 220 -3.13 -28.34 11.49
CA SER A 220 -3.86 -29.42 10.83
C SER A 220 -3.80 -29.31 9.31
N GLU A 221 -3.79 -28.09 8.76
CA GLU A 221 -3.74 -27.85 7.32
C GLU A 221 -2.37 -28.19 6.72
N VAL A 222 -1.27 -27.98 7.45
CA VAL A 222 0.09 -28.29 6.96
C VAL A 222 0.50 -29.74 7.27
N SER A 223 0.19 -30.23 8.46
CA SER A 223 0.73 -31.51 8.97
C SER A 223 -0.30 -32.60 9.20
N GLY A 224 -1.60 -32.29 9.11
CA GLY A 224 -2.68 -33.18 9.56
C GLY A 224 -2.76 -33.35 11.08
N ARG A 225 -1.85 -32.75 11.87
CA ARG A 225 -1.79 -32.86 13.33
C ARG A 225 -2.26 -31.56 13.99
N ARG A 226 -2.82 -31.69 15.21
CA ARG A 226 -3.30 -30.54 16.00
C ARG A 226 -2.29 -30.05 17.05
N GLN A 227 -1.23 -30.80 17.31
CA GLN A 227 -0.25 -30.51 18.36
C GLN A 227 1.12 -30.27 17.75
N LEU A 228 1.72 -29.12 18.06
CA LEU A 228 2.96 -28.65 17.44
C LEU A 228 4.20 -29.54 17.74
N HIS A 229 4.23 -30.22 18.89
CA HIS A 229 5.38 -31.05 19.27
C HIS A 229 5.51 -32.35 18.46
N VAL A 230 4.42 -32.84 17.87
CA VAL A 230 4.39 -34.07 17.06
C VAL A 230 4.78 -33.81 15.59
N ILE A 231 4.93 -32.54 15.21
CA ILE A 231 5.16 -32.13 13.82
C ILE A 231 6.66 -32.21 13.48
N PRO A 232 7.03 -32.83 12.33
CA PRO A 232 8.41 -32.91 11.87
C PRO A 232 8.97 -31.54 11.50
N GLN A 233 10.30 -31.39 11.58
CA GLN A 233 10.97 -30.09 11.44
C GLN A 233 10.71 -29.39 10.11
N GLU A 234 10.67 -30.15 9.02
CA GLU A 234 10.43 -29.64 7.66
C GLU A 234 9.10 -28.87 7.58
N GLN A 235 8.04 -29.42 8.18
CA GLN A 235 6.71 -28.82 8.21
C GLN A 235 6.61 -27.62 9.17
N LEU A 236 7.52 -27.50 10.15
CA LEU A 236 7.52 -26.36 11.07
C LEU A 236 7.88 -25.05 10.36
N VAL A 237 8.70 -25.09 9.31
CA VAL A 237 9.04 -23.90 8.52
C VAL A 237 7.81 -23.37 7.79
N ASP A 238 7.02 -24.26 7.19
CA ASP A 238 5.77 -23.91 6.52
C ASP A 238 4.69 -23.43 7.50
N ILE A 239 4.62 -24.03 8.69
CA ILE A 239 3.73 -23.53 9.74
C ILE A 239 4.17 -22.13 10.17
N LEU A 240 5.46 -21.89 10.35
CA LEU A 240 5.96 -20.57 10.72
C LEU A 240 5.64 -19.53 9.63
N SER A 241 5.76 -19.88 8.35
CA SER A 241 5.39 -18.99 7.25
C SER A 241 3.89 -18.69 7.25
N LYS A 242 3.03 -19.70 7.43
CA LYS A 242 1.57 -19.51 7.55
C LYS A 242 1.17 -18.69 8.77
N VAL A 243 1.82 -18.88 9.92
CA VAL A 243 1.58 -18.06 11.13
C VAL A 243 2.04 -16.61 10.91
N LYS A 244 3.16 -16.39 10.22
CA LYS A 244 3.62 -15.06 9.80
C LYS A 244 2.71 -14.41 8.75
N ALA A 245 2.01 -15.18 7.93
CA ALA A 245 1.01 -14.67 7.00
C ALA A 245 -0.37 -14.43 7.66
N ALA A 246 -0.71 -15.20 8.70
CA ALA A 246 -2.01 -15.11 9.36
C ALA A 246 -2.29 -13.70 9.92
N ARG A 247 -3.52 -13.22 9.74
CA ARG A 247 -3.93 -11.88 10.18
C ARG A 247 -3.99 -11.81 11.72
N PRO A 248 -3.45 -10.76 12.37
CA PRO A 248 -3.62 -10.56 13.80
C PRO A 248 -5.10 -10.36 14.16
N LYS A 249 -5.55 -10.94 15.27
CA LYS A 249 -6.94 -10.75 15.74
C LYS A 249 -7.12 -9.43 16.48
N ARG A 250 -6.09 -9.00 17.21
CA ARG A 250 -6.08 -7.74 17.95
C ARG A 250 -4.78 -6.98 17.68
N ILE A 251 -4.91 -5.66 17.52
CA ILE A 251 -3.78 -4.74 17.38
C ILE A 251 -4.08 -3.54 18.29
N HIS A 252 -3.15 -3.25 19.21
CA HIS A 252 -3.31 -2.19 20.22
C HIS A 252 -4.67 -2.26 20.97
N GLY A 253 -5.09 -3.47 21.35
CA GLY A 253 -6.35 -3.71 22.06
C GLY A 253 -7.62 -3.71 21.18
N LYS A 254 -7.53 -3.22 19.95
CA LYS A 254 -8.65 -3.16 18.99
C LYS A 254 -8.78 -4.47 18.21
N THR A 255 -10.01 -4.89 17.93
CA THR A 255 -10.29 -6.10 17.13
C THR A 255 -10.17 -5.77 15.65
N VAL A 256 -9.26 -6.44 14.95
CA VAL A 256 -9.04 -6.28 13.50
C VAL A 256 -10.23 -6.87 12.73
N VAL A 257 -10.58 -6.26 11.60
CA VAL A 257 -11.62 -6.79 10.71
C VAL A 257 -11.33 -8.22 10.28
N THR A 258 -12.35 -9.09 10.40
CA THR A 258 -12.22 -10.49 9.97
C THR A 258 -12.26 -10.64 8.45
N PRO A 259 -11.63 -11.67 7.87
CA PRO A 259 -11.70 -11.93 6.42
C PRO A 259 -13.14 -12.09 5.91
N LYS A 260 -14.03 -12.62 6.75
CA LYS A 260 -15.47 -12.75 6.43
C LYS A 260 -16.13 -11.38 6.28
N THR A 261 -15.87 -10.45 7.20
CA THR A 261 -16.45 -9.11 7.18
C THR A 261 -15.90 -8.27 6.02
N GLU A 262 -14.60 -8.38 5.73
CA GLU A 262 -13.99 -7.73 4.57
C GLU A 262 -14.56 -8.23 3.24
N LYS A 263 -14.71 -9.56 3.08
CA LYS A 263 -15.39 -10.14 1.92
C LYS A 263 -16.83 -9.62 1.80
N LYS A 264 -17.53 -9.42 2.93
CA LYS A 264 -18.87 -8.83 2.95
C LYS A 264 -18.87 -7.37 2.48
N ILE A 265 -17.91 -6.55 2.89
CA ILE A 265 -17.74 -5.17 2.40
C ILE A 265 -17.54 -5.18 0.88
N GLN A 266 -16.61 -5.99 0.38
CA GLN A 266 -16.32 -6.06 -1.05
C GLN A 266 -17.53 -6.53 -1.85
N THR A 267 -18.17 -7.62 -1.43
CA THR A 267 -19.37 -8.16 -2.10
C THR A 267 -20.51 -7.14 -2.11
N LEU A 268 -20.72 -6.43 -1.00
CA LEU A 268 -21.74 -5.39 -0.90
C LEU A 268 -21.43 -4.22 -1.83
N LYS A 269 -20.16 -3.79 -1.89
CA LYS A 269 -19.71 -2.73 -2.79
C LYS A 269 -19.98 -3.11 -4.24
N ASP A 270 -19.50 -4.28 -4.66
CA ASP A 270 -19.65 -4.76 -6.03
C ASP A 270 -21.13 -4.93 -6.41
N THR A 271 -21.96 -5.42 -5.47
CA THR A 271 -23.41 -5.55 -5.68
C THR A 271 -24.10 -4.20 -5.82
N LEU A 272 -23.80 -3.23 -4.95
CA LEU A 272 -24.43 -1.91 -4.99
C LEU A 272 -24.00 -1.10 -6.21
N ILE A 273 -22.74 -1.23 -6.64
CA ILE A 273 -22.26 -0.61 -7.88
C ILE A 273 -22.90 -1.27 -9.09
N GLY A 274 -22.91 -2.60 -9.15
CA GLY A 274 -23.51 -3.36 -10.25
C GLY A 274 -25.02 -3.09 -10.41
N THR A 275 -25.72 -2.87 -9.30
CA THR A 275 -27.16 -2.50 -9.28
C THR A 275 -27.41 -1.00 -9.45
N LYS A 276 -26.37 -0.20 -9.68
CA LYS A 276 -26.44 1.27 -9.82
C LYS A 276 -27.13 1.96 -8.63
N LYS A 277 -26.87 1.45 -7.42
CA LYS A 277 -27.32 2.05 -6.16
C LYS A 277 -26.20 2.80 -5.44
N LEU A 278 -24.95 2.59 -5.84
CA LEU A 278 -23.78 3.25 -5.30
C LEU A 278 -22.79 3.53 -6.44
N THR A 279 -22.10 4.66 -6.39
CA THR A 279 -20.98 4.96 -7.29
C THR A 279 -19.65 4.78 -6.57
N GLU A 280 -18.55 4.60 -7.31
CA GLU A 280 -17.20 4.52 -6.72
C GLU A 280 -16.87 5.80 -5.94
N LYS A 281 -17.23 6.97 -6.49
CA LYS A 281 -17.03 8.28 -5.83
C LYS A 281 -17.78 8.40 -4.51
N SER A 282 -19.03 7.93 -4.45
CA SER A 282 -19.79 7.91 -3.20
C SER A 282 -19.18 6.95 -2.19
N PHE A 283 -18.67 5.78 -2.63
CA PHE A 283 -17.98 4.86 -1.72
C PHE A 283 -16.72 5.50 -1.13
N ASP A 284 -15.89 6.15 -1.94
CA ASP A 284 -14.69 6.87 -1.47
C ASP A 284 -15.05 8.01 -0.51
N HIS A 285 -16.16 8.71 -0.78
CA HIS A 285 -16.69 9.73 0.13
C HIS A 285 -17.07 9.15 1.48
N LEU A 286 -17.75 7.98 1.52
CA LEU A 286 -18.09 7.29 2.77
C LEU A 286 -16.84 6.86 3.55
N VAL A 287 -15.83 6.34 2.85
CA VAL A 287 -14.53 5.98 3.47
C VAL A 287 -13.87 7.21 4.10
N GLY A 288 -13.87 8.34 3.40
CA GLY A 288 -13.38 9.62 3.90
C GLY A 288 -14.18 10.18 5.09
N GLN A 289 -15.51 10.15 5.01
CA GLN A 289 -16.42 10.65 6.05
C GLN A 289 -16.28 9.84 7.35
N LEU A 290 -16.10 8.53 7.25
CA LEU A 290 -15.85 7.65 8.39
C LEU A 290 -14.39 7.70 8.87
N ASN A 291 -13.53 8.48 8.22
CA ASN A 291 -12.10 8.63 8.52
C ASN A 291 -11.36 7.27 8.56
N LEU A 292 -11.70 6.39 7.61
CA LEU A 292 -11.11 5.05 7.55
C LEU A 292 -9.75 5.11 6.85
N ARG A 293 -8.74 4.50 7.48
CA ARG A 293 -7.37 4.46 6.95
C ARG A 293 -7.18 3.44 5.82
N ALA A 294 -8.08 2.47 5.74
CA ALA A 294 -8.09 1.35 4.82
C ALA A 294 -9.53 0.85 4.62
N ILE A 295 -9.75 -0.04 3.66
CA ILE A 295 -11.04 -0.72 3.46
C ILE A 295 -11.06 -2.08 4.17
N GLY A 296 -9.89 -2.60 4.54
CA GLY A 296 -9.70 -3.91 5.16
C GLY A 296 -8.48 -3.95 6.08
N TYR A 297 -7.74 -5.06 6.06
CA TYR A 297 -6.44 -5.16 6.73
C TYR A 297 -5.35 -5.31 5.68
N GLU A 298 -4.49 -4.31 5.58
CA GLU A 298 -3.30 -4.31 4.71
C GLU A 298 -2.04 -4.58 5.53
N SER A 299 -1.93 -3.94 6.70
CA SER A 299 -0.77 -4.07 7.59
C SER A 299 -1.14 -3.77 9.04
N ALA A 300 -0.18 -3.96 9.96
CA ALA A 300 -0.39 -3.62 11.36
C ALA A 300 -0.68 -2.12 11.61
N TYR A 301 -0.24 -1.25 10.71
CA TYR A 301 -0.44 0.21 10.81
C TYR A 301 -1.64 0.70 9.99
N ARG A 302 -2.07 -0.09 9.01
CA ARG A 302 -3.13 0.24 8.06
C ARG A 302 -4.17 -0.87 8.04
N PHE A 303 -5.12 -0.76 8.97
CA PHE A 303 -6.25 -1.66 9.10
C PHE A 303 -7.48 -0.92 9.61
N ILE A 304 -8.65 -1.49 9.37
CA ILE A 304 -9.89 -1.11 10.07
C ILE A 304 -10.28 -2.15 11.10
N THR A 305 -10.94 -1.68 12.14
CA THR A 305 -11.53 -2.51 13.18
C THR A 305 -12.82 -3.16 12.72
N GLU A 306 -13.22 -4.23 13.40
CA GLU A 306 -14.50 -4.89 13.13
C GLU A 306 -15.71 -3.94 13.36
N SER A 307 -15.60 -2.99 14.29
CA SER A 307 -16.62 -1.95 14.49
C SER A 307 -16.68 -0.94 13.35
N GLU A 308 -15.53 -0.48 12.86
CA GLU A 308 -15.44 0.44 11.72
C GLU A 308 -15.97 -0.22 10.44
N ALA A 309 -15.60 -1.48 10.21
CA ALA A 309 -16.11 -2.29 9.10
C ALA A 309 -17.65 -2.40 9.11
N LYS A 310 -18.25 -2.64 10.29
CA LYS A 310 -19.72 -2.67 10.45
C LYS A 310 -20.37 -1.30 10.25
N SER A 311 -19.70 -0.23 10.64
CA SER A 311 -20.18 1.13 10.38
C SER A 311 -20.13 1.46 8.89
N LEU A 312 -19.07 1.05 8.17
CA LEU A 312 -18.97 1.17 6.72
C LEU A 312 -20.10 0.43 6.01
N ILE A 313 -20.37 -0.84 6.40
CA ILE A 313 -21.48 -1.63 5.84
C ILE A 313 -22.83 -0.91 6.02
N ARG A 314 -23.08 -0.33 7.21
CA ARG A 314 -24.32 0.42 7.46
C ARG A 314 -24.41 1.67 6.60
N ALA A 315 -23.33 2.47 6.57
CA ALA A 315 -23.28 3.68 5.75
C ALA A 315 -23.47 3.39 4.26
N MET A 316 -22.94 2.28 3.75
CA MET A 316 -23.18 1.84 2.36
C MET A 316 -24.65 1.51 2.10
N ASN A 317 -25.33 0.85 3.04
CA ASN A 317 -26.76 0.55 2.89
C ASN A 317 -27.61 1.83 2.97
N ASP A 318 -27.30 2.72 3.91
CA ASP A 318 -27.99 4.01 4.06
C ASP A 318 -27.82 4.87 2.79
N GLU A 319 -26.59 4.96 2.27
CA GLU A 319 -26.27 5.66 1.04
C GLU A 319 -26.96 5.02 -0.17
N ALA A 320 -27.04 3.69 -0.24
CA ALA A 320 -27.68 3.00 -1.35
C ALA A 320 -29.17 3.35 -1.52
N VAL A 321 -29.85 3.68 -0.42
CA VAL A 321 -31.26 4.13 -0.46
C VAL A 321 -31.36 5.52 -1.10
N LEU A 322 -30.41 6.41 -0.80
CA LEU A 322 -30.38 7.79 -1.29
C LEU A 322 -29.82 7.88 -2.71
N ALA A 323 -28.63 7.33 -2.93
CA ALA A 323 -27.93 7.37 -4.21
C ALA A 323 -28.69 6.64 -5.32
N GLY A 324 -29.49 5.61 -4.99
CA GLY A 324 -30.38 4.96 -5.96
C GLY A 324 -31.43 5.91 -6.56
N TRP A 325 -31.87 6.94 -5.82
CA TRP A 325 -32.73 7.99 -6.35
C TRP A 325 -31.95 8.97 -7.21
N ASP A 326 -30.81 9.45 -6.72
CA ASP A 326 -29.98 10.42 -7.46
C ASP A 326 -29.51 9.85 -8.80
N ILE A 327 -29.10 8.57 -8.84
CA ILE A 327 -28.68 7.91 -10.07
C ILE A 327 -29.84 7.81 -11.06
N LYS A 328 -31.05 7.44 -10.61
CA LYS A 328 -32.24 7.41 -11.49
C LYS A 328 -32.62 8.80 -12.01
N VAL A 329 -32.48 9.82 -11.16
CA VAL A 329 -32.70 11.22 -11.56
C VAL A 329 -31.68 11.62 -12.62
N GLU A 330 -30.38 11.37 -12.40
CA GLU A 330 -29.33 11.66 -13.39
C GLU A 330 -29.50 10.87 -14.69
N GLU A 331 -29.87 9.58 -14.64
CA GLU A 331 -30.19 8.79 -15.83
C GLU A 331 -31.40 9.34 -16.58
N SER A 332 -32.42 9.84 -15.86
CA SER A 332 -33.60 10.47 -16.47
C SER A 332 -33.26 11.83 -17.09
N LEU A 333 -32.44 12.64 -16.41
CA LEU A 333 -31.95 13.91 -16.91
C LEU A 333 -31.01 13.73 -18.12
N ALA A 334 -30.24 12.64 -18.19
CA ALA A 334 -29.45 12.31 -19.36
C ALA A 334 -30.32 11.99 -20.59
N ARG A 335 -31.53 11.45 -20.39
CA ARG A 335 -32.51 11.22 -21.46
C ARG A 335 -33.27 12.48 -21.87
N HIS A 336 -33.32 13.49 -20.99
CA HIS A 336 -34.02 14.76 -21.18
C HIS A 336 -33.07 15.95 -20.95
N PRO A 337 -32.17 16.24 -21.90
CA PRO A 337 -31.12 17.24 -21.73
C PRO A 337 -31.67 18.66 -21.53
N ASP A 338 -32.84 18.98 -22.08
CA ASP A 338 -33.57 20.23 -21.86
C ASP A 338 -33.94 20.46 -20.39
N ILE A 339 -34.43 19.41 -19.71
CA ILE A 339 -34.74 19.44 -18.28
C ILE A 339 -33.47 19.58 -17.46
N LYS A 340 -32.40 18.89 -17.87
CA LYS A 340 -31.08 18.99 -17.23
C LYS A 340 -30.52 20.40 -17.31
N ASP A 341 -30.53 21.03 -18.49
CA ASP A 341 -30.05 22.39 -18.69
C ASP A 341 -30.88 23.40 -17.89
N ALA A 342 -32.20 23.22 -17.81
CA ALA A 342 -33.07 24.04 -16.98
C ALA A 342 -32.74 23.90 -15.48
N ARG A 343 -32.55 22.66 -14.98
CA ARG A 343 -32.14 22.37 -13.60
C ARG A 343 -30.78 23.00 -13.29
N ASP A 344 -29.80 22.76 -14.14
CA ASP A 344 -28.44 23.23 -13.96
C ASP A 344 -28.39 24.78 -14.02
N GLY A 345 -29.21 25.38 -14.88
CA GLY A 345 -29.43 26.83 -14.92
C GLY A 345 -30.09 27.40 -13.66
N LEU A 346 -31.02 26.66 -13.03
CA LEU A 346 -31.61 27.05 -11.73
C LEU A 346 -30.60 26.89 -10.59
N ASN A 347 -29.84 25.79 -10.58
CA ASN A 347 -28.79 25.55 -9.59
C ASN A 347 -27.67 26.61 -9.69
N ALA A 348 -27.21 26.93 -10.90
CA ALA A 348 -26.23 27.98 -11.14
C ALA A 348 -26.77 29.37 -10.73
N ARG A 349 -28.05 29.63 -10.99
CA ARG A 349 -28.72 30.84 -10.48
C ARG A 349 -28.75 30.87 -8.97
N SER A 350 -29.09 29.78 -8.28
CA SER A 350 -29.13 29.71 -6.80
C SER A 350 -27.76 29.95 -6.15
N ILE A 351 -26.66 29.58 -6.82
CA ILE A 351 -25.29 29.84 -6.36
C ILE A 351 -24.89 31.30 -6.60
N LYS A 352 -25.43 31.95 -7.65
CA LYS A 352 -25.15 33.36 -8.00
C LYS A 352 -26.10 34.37 -7.36
N THR A 353 -27.33 34.01 -7.03
CA THR A 353 -28.27 34.86 -6.28
C THR A 353 -27.95 34.78 -4.79
N LYS A 354 -26.82 35.38 -4.42
CA LYS A 354 -26.71 35.97 -3.10
C LYS A 354 -27.82 37.02 -2.99
N GLU A 355 -28.58 36.93 -1.90
CA GLU A 355 -29.53 37.95 -1.44
C GLU A 355 -30.95 37.84 -2.01
N VAL A 356 -31.75 36.98 -1.39
CA VAL A 356 -33.17 37.28 -1.26
C VAL A 356 -33.26 38.51 -0.34
N THR A 357 -33.72 39.63 -0.86
CA THR A 357 -34.02 40.82 -0.06
C THR A 357 -35.42 40.67 0.55
N PHE A 358 -35.54 40.96 1.84
CA PHE A 358 -36.82 41.07 2.54
C PHE A 358 -36.81 42.39 3.29
N ASP A 359 -37.76 43.28 2.99
CA ASP A 359 -37.76 44.68 3.46
C ASP A 359 -36.44 45.39 3.15
N GLU A 360 -36.00 45.30 1.89
CA GLU A 360 -34.79 45.95 1.35
C GLU A 360 -33.47 45.53 2.01
N LYS A 361 -33.50 44.59 2.97
CA LYS A 361 -32.30 44.05 3.62
C LYS A 361 -31.90 42.72 2.99
N PRO A 362 -30.64 42.55 2.57
CA PRO A 362 -30.15 41.31 2.00
C PRO A 362 -30.05 40.20 3.05
N ILE A 363 -30.66 39.04 2.78
CA ILE A 363 -30.56 37.87 3.65
C ILE A 363 -29.58 36.87 3.04
N THR A 364 -28.47 36.61 3.72
CA THR A 364 -27.50 35.57 3.32
C THR A 364 -27.99 34.19 3.75
N ILE A 365 -28.40 33.35 2.80
CA ILE A 365 -28.80 31.97 3.07
C ILE A 365 -27.56 31.08 2.95
N LYS A 366 -27.01 30.64 4.09
CA LYS A 366 -25.95 29.61 4.12
C LYS A 366 -26.58 28.22 3.86
N ARG A 367 -25.85 27.34 3.14
CA ARG A 367 -26.22 25.92 2.94
C ARG A 367 -26.52 25.26 4.30
N GLY A 368 -27.65 24.56 4.41
CA GLY A 368 -28.17 23.98 5.66
C GLY A 368 -29.26 24.78 6.39
N ASN A 369 -29.67 25.95 5.86
CA ASN A 369 -30.76 26.79 6.38
C ASN A 369 -31.98 26.84 5.43
N GLU A 370 -32.26 25.76 4.69
CA GLU A 370 -33.35 25.67 3.70
C GLU A 370 -34.75 25.93 4.30
N LEU A 371 -34.95 25.65 5.59
CA LEU A 371 -36.20 26.00 6.27
C LEU A 371 -36.34 27.51 6.53
N ARG A 372 -35.23 28.23 6.75
CA ARG A 372 -35.25 29.70 6.83
C ARG A 372 -35.45 30.31 5.45
N SER A 373 -34.90 29.72 4.38
CA SER A 373 -35.17 30.21 3.02
C SER A 373 -36.63 30.01 2.64
N MET A 374 -37.25 28.89 3.02
CA MET A 374 -38.70 28.67 2.83
C MET A 374 -39.55 29.68 3.60
N ARG A 375 -39.19 30.02 4.85
CA ARG A 375 -39.90 31.06 5.62
C ARG A 375 -39.92 32.39 4.87
N TYR A 376 -38.76 32.90 4.46
CA TYR A 376 -38.68 34.21 3.78
C TYR A 376 -39.28 34.17 2.38
N TYR A 377 -39.14 33.05 1.68
CA TYR A 377 -39.78 32.81 0.39
C TYR A 377 -41.31 32.87 0.50
N VAL A 378 -41.90 32.15 1.46
CA VAL A 378 -43.36 32.13 1.67
C VAL A 378 -43.87 33.48 2.19
N LEU A 379 -43.11 34.18 3.05
CA LEU A 379 -43.42 35.55 3.46
C LEU A 379 -43.43 36.53 2.27
N LYS A 380 -42.48 36.40 1.35
CA LYS A 380 -42.43 37.19 0.12
C LYS A 380 -43.65 36.89 -0.76
N LEU A 381 -43.99 35.62 -0.95
CA LEU A 381 -45.19 35.21 -1.69
C LEU A 381 -46.48 35.77 -1.07
N GLN A 382 -46.59 35.77 0.27
CA GLN A 382 -47.74 36.37 0.96
C GLN A 382 -47.86 37.87 0.68
N LYS A 383 -46.74 38.61 0.67
CA LYS A 383 -46.72 40.04 0.31
C LYS A 383 -47.07 40.27 -1.17
N GLU A 384 -46.52 39.48 -2.08
CA GLU A 384 -46.74 39.64 -3.54
C GLU A 384 -48.16 39.25 -3.97
N LEU A 385 -48.71 38.18 -3.39
CA LEU A 385 -50.04 37.65 -3.75
C LEU A 385 -51.17 38.19 -2.87
N ASN A 386 -50.85 39.00 -1.86
CA ASN A 386 -51.78 39.51 -0.85
C ASN A 386 -52.69 38.40 -0.26
N ALA A 387 -52.09 37.25 0.04
CA ALA A 387 -52.79 36.05 0.52
C ALA A 387 -52.07 35.46 1.75
N PRO A 388 -52.78 34.86 2.73
CA PRO A 388 -52.23 34.42 4.01
C PRO A 388 -51.43 33.09 3.93
N ILE A 389 -50.58 32.96 2.91
CA ILE A 389 -49.84 31.73 2.58
C ILE A 389 -48.82 31.39 3.69
N TYR A 390 -48.15 32.40 4.24
CA TYR A 390 -47.21 32.21 5.34
C TYR A 390 -47.90 31.78 6.63
N ASP A 391 -49.07 32.35 6.93
CA ASP A 391 -49.83 31.99 8.13
C ASP A 391 -50.27 30.52 8.08
N ILE A 392 -50.72 30.04 6.90
CA ILE A 392 -51.07 28.63 6.67
C ILE A 392 -49.83 27.74 6.79
N TRP A 393 -48.73 28.10 6.13
CA TRP A 393 -47.47 27.35 6.17
C TRP A 393 -46.90 27.25 7.60
N GLN A 394 -46.93 28.35 8.35
CA GLN A 394 -46.48 28.39 9.74
C GLN A 394 -47.35 27.51 10.63
N LYS A 395 -48.68 27.52 10.44
CA LYS A 395 -49.61 26.66 11.17
C LYS A 395 -49.34 25.17 10.93
N ILE A 396 -49.08 24.78 9.68
CA ILE A 396 -48.71 23.40 9.32
C ILE A 396 -47.40 23.00 10.01
N ASN A 397 -46.37 23.84 9.92
CA ASN A 397 -45.08 23.56 10.55
C ASN A 397 -45.15 23.46 12.07
N MET A 398 -45.88 24.38 12.72
CA MET A 398 -46.09 24.33 14.17
C MET A 398 -46.85 23.06 14.58
N THR A 399 -47.88 22.68 13.82
CA THR A 399 -48.64 21.45 14.06
C THR A 399 -47.74 20.21 13.96
N HIS A 400 -46.91 20.14 12.92
CA HIS A 400 -45.95 19.05 12.74
C HIS A 400 -44.90 19.00 13.87
N LEU A 401 -44.38 20.14 14.32
CA LEU A 401 -43.47 20.20 15.47
C LEU A 401 -44.16 19.76 16.78
N THR A 402 -45.40 20.19 17.01
CA THR A 402 -46.19 19.74 18.17
C THR A 402 -46.44 18.23 18.12
N MET A 403 -46.75 17.67 16.94
CA MET A 403 -46.90 16.23 16.76
C MET A 403 -45.60 15.48 17.08
N ARG A 404 -44.46 15.93 16.57
CA ARG A 404 -43.14 15.34 16.89
C ARG A 404 -42.84 15.41 18.40
N HIS A 405 -43.14 16.54 19.05
CA HIS A 405 -42.93 16.67 20.48
C HIS A 405 -43.82 15.71 21.28
N LYS A 406 -45.10 15.61 20.95
CA LYS A 406 -46.03 14.64 21.56
C LYS A 406 -45.57 13.20 21.32
N GLN A 407 -45.11 12.88 20.11
CA GLN A 407 -44.57 11.57 19.77
C GLN A 407 -43.32 11.26 20.60
N GLN A 408 -42.42 12.24 20.80
CA GLN A 408 -41.25 12.08 21.66
C GLN A 408 -41.63 11.89 23.14
N GLN A 409 -42.62 12.65 23.64
CA GLN A 409 -43.12 12.47 25.00
C GLN A 409 -43.75 11.09 25.20
N LEU A 410 -44.54 10.62 24.24
CA LEU A 410 -45.08 9.26 24.24
C LEU A 410 -43.98 8.21 24.21
N TYR A 411 -42.97 8.41 23.37
CA TYR A 411 -41.80 7.54 23.30
C TYR A 411 -41.07 7.47 24.65
N ASN A 412 -40.81 8.62 25.28
CA ASN A 412 -40.16 8.70 26.58
C ASN A 412 -40.99 8.03 27.68
N ARG A 413 -42.32 8.20 27.65
CA ARG A 413 -43.23 7.54 28.62
C ARG A 413 -43.25 6.03 28.43
N LEU A 414 -43.32 5.55 27.20
CA LEU A 414 -43.30 4.12 26.88
C LEU A 414 -41.96 3.49 27.26
N GLU A 415 -40.87 4.22 27.06
CA GLU A 415 -39.55 3.81 27.49
C GLU A 415 -39.44 3.70 29.02
N GLN A 416 -40.06 4.62 29.76
CA GLN A 416 -40.07 4.60 31.23
C GLN A 416 -41.01 3.53 31.80
N SER A 417 -42.16 3.31 31.17
CA SER A 417 -43.17 2.36 31.68
C SER A 417 -42.88 0.91 31.28
N THR A 418 -42.12 0.70 30.21
CA THR A 418 -41.90 -0.63 29.62
C THR A 418 -40.40 -0.86 29.38
N PRO A 419 -39.70 -1.58 30.27
CA PRO A 419 -38.25 -1.76 30.23
C PRO A 419 -37.70 -2.33 28.90
N GLU A 420 -38.52 -3.09 28.17
CA GLU A 420 -38.16 -3.72 26.89
C GLU A 420 -38.55 -2.89 25.65
N PHE A 421 -39.25 -1.76 25.82
CA PHE A 421 -39.74 -0.98 24.68
C PHE A 421 -38.61 -0.49 23.75
N ARG A 422 -37.44 -0.15 24.31
CA ARG A 422 -36.26 0.27 23.53
C ARG A 422 -35.70 -0.84 22.63
N SER A 423 -35.75 -2.11 23.03
CA SER A 423 -35.23 -3.21 22.21
C SER A 423 -36.21 -3.53 21.08
N VAL A 424 -37.50 -3.62 21.39
CA VAL A 424 -38.57 -3.87 20.40
C VAL A 424 -38.67 -2.75 19.37
N PHE A 425 -38.62 -1.48 19.80
CA PHE A 425 -38.70 -0.34 18.89
C PHE A 425 -37.50 -0.25 17.95
N ARG A 426 -36.27 -0.56 18.43
CA ARG A 426 -35.09 -0.65 17.56
C ARG A 426 -35.23 -1.77 16.54
N GLU A 427 -35.76 -2.92 16.95
CA GLU A 427 -35.97 -4.04 16.02
C GLU A 427 -36.97 -3.70 14.92
N TYR A 428 -38.05 -2.97 15.25
CA TYR A 428 -39.07 -2.54 14.29
C TYR A 428 -38.64 -1.35 13.40
N SER A 429 -37.90 -0.38 13.93
CA SER A 429 -37.44 0.77 13.13
C SER A 429 -36.40 0.35 12.09
N ILE A 430 -35.57 -0.64 12.39
CA ILE A 430 -34.64 -1.26 11.42
C ILE A 430 -35.41 -1.99 10.30
N LYS A 431 -36.50 -2.70 10.61
CA LYS A 431 -37.33 -3.44 9.63
C LYS A 431 -38.17 -2.55 8.69
N ARG A 432 -38.33 -1.25 8.99
CA ARG A 432 -39.07 -0.29 8.13
C ARG A 432 -38.16 0.52 7.19
N SER A 433 -36.85 0.42 7.38
CA SER A 433 -35.81 1.03 6.55
C SER A 433 -35.16 0.05 5.57
N ASP A 434 -35.51 -1.24 5.67
CA ASP A 434 -35.38 -2.23 4.58
C ASP A 434 -36.63 -2.17 3.69
#